data_AF-A0A4Y1ZGU7-F1
#
_entry.id   AF-A0A4Y1ZGU7-F1
#
_cell.length_a   1.000
_cell.length_b   1.000
_cell.length_c   1.000
_cell.angle_alpha   90.00
_cell.angle_beta   90.00
_cell.angle_gamma   90.00
#
_symmetry.space_group_name_H-M   'P 1'
#
loop_
_entity.id
_entity.type
_entity.pdbx_description
1 polymer ?
#
loop_
_entity_poly.entity_id
_entity_poly.type
_entity_poly.pdbx_seq_one_letter_code
_entity_poly.pdbx_strand_id
1 'polypeptide(L)'
;MIPIFSSLNMMQRALQVTQSAIQTTGHNISNANTDGFSRQRVNLTTWLPYPGTGINAARGAGQIGTGVNDEAVVRIRDQFVDLQVRDNSNQNGYWSALSDAYSQMEDIMNEPTDSGLSTSLDGFWQSLQDLASNSGTSGTGTVVLQKGAAVADTLNYLAVSLGKVQDNLNQQITENVGLVNNYSEQINSLNQQINKQEANGFLANDLYDERDLLTDKLAQLVNIKVSKVKSDGNPSPLAEGRSTIELTDASGKSLGTLVNGGTLTHATLNASIENADSSHPKVAVTLDGEGVDGFFGKLQGLTHAYTKDYPSVLQSLDNMASKLAGAFNAVYEQTAGYDSEKGTFFLGTNDGTEAEAFTAKQFT
;
A
#
# COMPACT_ATOMS: atom_id res chain seq x y z
N MET A 1 -19.65 60.12 -22.00
CA MET A 1 -19.13 59.39 -23.17
C MET A 1 -17.78 58.80 -22.78
N ILE A 2 -17.54 57.52 -23.03
CA ILE A 2 -16.23 56.89 -22.75
C ILE A 2 -15.22 57.43 -23.78
N PRO A 3 -14.07 57.99 -23.37
CA PRO A 3 -13.05 58.47 -24.30
C PRO A 3 -12.49 57.33 -25.18
N ILE A 4 -12.05 57.64 -26.41
CA ILE A 4 -11.45 56.65 -27.34
C ILE A 4 -10.26 55.90 -26.69
N PHE A 5 -9.47 56.59 -25.86
CA PHE A 5 -8.40 55.96 -25.09
C PHE A 5 -8.90 54.88 -24.11
N SER A 6 -10.07 55.05 -23.53
CA SER A 6 -10.65 54.04 -22.64
C SER A 6 -11.19 52.83 -23.41
N SER A 7 -11.74 53.02 -24.62
CA SER A 7 -12.06 51.89 -25.51
C SER A 7 -10.81 51.17 -26.02
N LEU A 8 -9.71 51.87 -26.31
CA LEU A 8 -8.42 51.26 -26.68
C LEU A 8 -7.84 50.43 -25.54
N ASN A 9 -7.86 50.96 -24.31
CA ASN A 9 -7.44 50.21 -23.12
C ASN A 9 -8.32 48.97 -22.86
N MET A 10 -9.64 49.08 -23.12
CA MET A 10 -10.54 47.93 -23.05
C MET A 10 -10.14 46.84 -24.06
N MET A 11 -9.88 47.22 -25.31
CA MET A 11 -9.44 46.29 -26.36
C MET A 11 -8.07 45.67 -26.02
N GLN A 12 -7.12 46.45 -25.51
CA GLN A 12 -5.81 45.95 -25.08
C GLN A 12 -5.94 44.87 -24.01
N ARG A 13 -6.76 45.10 -22.98
CA ARG A 13 -7.02 44.12 -21.92
C ARG A 13 -7.70 42.87 -22.43
N ALA A 14 -8.68 43.02 -23.33
CA ALA A 14 -9.33 41.87 -23.95
C ALA A 14 -8.32 40.99 -24.71
N LEU A 15 -7.37 41.60 -25.43
CA LEU A 15 -6.30 40.85 -26.11
C LEU A 15 -5.34 40.17 -25.12
N GLN A 16 -4.93 40.86 -24.05
CA GLN A 16 -4.06 40.29 -23.01
C GLN A 16 -4.70 39.07 -22.34
N VAL A 17 -5.96 39.21 -21.92
CA VAL A 17 -6.73 38.13 -21.31
C VAL A 17 -6.91 36.95 -22.27
N THR A 18 -7.18 37.22 -23.55
CA THR A 18 -7.31 36.17 -24.57
C THR A 18 -5.96 35.46 -24.79
N GLN A 19 -4.85 36.21 -24.78
CA GLN A 19 -3.51 35.63 -24.88
C GLN A 19 -3.20 34.71 -23.69
N SER A 20 -3.51 35.13 -22.46
CA SER A 20 -3.40 34.27 -21.27
C SER A 20 -4.24 33.01 -21.42
N ALA A 21 -5.49 33.12 -21.90
CA ALA A 21 -6.36 31.96 -22.13
C ALA A 21 -5.82 30.97 -23.18
N ILE A 22 -5.22 31.48 -24.27
CA ILE A 22 -4.56 30.65 -25.29
C ILE A 22 -3.32 29.97 -24.69
N GLN A 23 -2.52 30.69 -23.90
CA GLN A 23 -1.36 30.12 -23.22
C GLN A 23 -1.75 29.01 -22.24
N THR A 24 -2.78 29.21 -21.42
CA THR A 24 -3.33 28.17 -20.54
C THR A 24 -3.84 26.97 -21.33
N THR A 25 -4.48 27.20 -22.49
CA THR A 25 -4.91 26.12 -23.38
C THR A 25 -3.72 25.34 -23.92
N GLY A 26 -2.66 26.03 -24.36
CA GLY A 26 -1.41 25.40 -24.79
C GLY A 26 -0.76 24.60 -23.66
N HIS A 27 -0.73 25.14 -22.43
CA HIS A 27 -0.23 24.45 -21.25
C HIS A 27 -1.01 23.17 -20.96
N ASN A 28 -2.35 23.23 -21.03
CA ASN A 28 -3.21 22.06 -20.83
C ASN A 28 -3.00 20.99 -21.90
N ILE A 29 -2.84 21.38 -23.18
CA ILE A 29 -2.62 20.43 -24.28
C ILE A 29 -1.26 19.76 -24.13
N SER A 30 -0.21 20.52 -23.83
CA SER A 30 1.14 20.00 -23.65
C SER A 30 1.25 19.03 -22.47
N ASN A 31 0.47 19.27 -21.40
CA ASN A 31 0.48 18.44 -20.19
C ASN A 31 -0.70 17.46 -20.11
N ALA A 32 -1.47 17.27 -21.19
CA ALA A 32 -2.66 16.42 -21.17
C ALA A 32 -2.35 14.95 -20.81
N ASN A 33 -1.13 14.48 -21.07
CA ASN A 33 -0.66 13.14 -20.75
C ASN A 33 0.30 13.10 -19.54
N THR A 34 0.49 14.22 -18.84
CA THR A 34 1.33 14.27 -17.64
C THR A 34 0.52 13.73 -16.46
N ASP A 35 1.06 12.73 -15.76
CA ASP A 35 0.40 12.13 -14.60
C ASP A 35 0.17 13.16 -13.48
N GLY A 36 -0.99 13.10 -12.83
CA GLY A 36 -1.40 14.04 -11.78
C GLY A 36 -1.82 15.45 -12.24
N PHE A 37 -1.61 15.82 -13.52
CA PHE A 37 -1.92 17.15 -14.03
C PHE A 37 -3.42 17.46 -13.99
N SER A 38 -3.77 18.64 -13.46
CA SER A 38 -5.15 19.12 -13.48
C SER A 38 -5.36 20.19 -14.54
N ARG A 39 -6.53 20.16 -15.20
CA ARG A 39 -6.88 21.18 -16.18
C ARG A 39 -6.96 22.55 -15.52
N GLN A 40 -6.23 23.50 -16.07
CA GLN A 40 -6.26 24.88 -15.60
C GLN A 40 -7.21 25.73 -16.46
N ARG A 41 -7.85 26.72 -15.83
CA ARG A 41 -8.75 27.68 -16.49
C ARG A 41 -8.48 29.09 -15.99
N VAL A 42 -8.43 30.04 -16.92
CA VAL A 42 -8.39 31.47 -16.60
C VAL A 42 -9.77 31.89 -16.10
N ASN A 43 -9.84 32.42 -14.87
CA ASN A 43 -11.06 33.02 -14.35
C ASN A 43 -11.19 34.45 -14.85
N LEU A 44 -12.25 34.71 -15.63
CA LEU A 44 -12.51 36.02 -16.23
C LEU A 44 -13.51 36.79 -15.39
N THR A 45 -13.14 37.98 -14.95
CA THR A 45 -14.03 38.89 -14.21
C THR A 45 -14.23 40.20 -14.98
N THR A 46 -15.39 40.82 -14.80
CA THR A 46 -15.64 42.15 -15.35
C THR A 46 -14.81 43.19 -14.62
N TRP A 47 -14.15 44.08 -15.35
CA TRP A 47 -13.42 45.20 -14.74
C TRP A 47 -14.37 46.22 -14.08
N LEU A 48 -13.84 47.00 -13.15
CA LEU A 48 -14.52 48.07 -12.41
C LEU A 48 -15.33 49.00 -13.34
N PRO A 49 -16.68 48.98 -13.28
CA PRO A 49 -17.52 49.72 -14.20
C PRO A 49 -17.40 51.24 -14.03
N TYR A 50 -17.71 51.98 -15.08
CA TYR A 50 -17.71 53.45 -15.09
C TYR A 50 -19.15 54.00 -15.15
N PRO A 51 -19.52 55.00 -14.34
CA PRO A 51 -18.74 55.63 -13.28
C PRO A 51 -18.71 54.78 -12.01
N GLY A 52 -17.58 54.82 -11.28
CA GLY A 52 -17.40 54.04 -10.05
C GLY A 52 -18.34 54.48 -8.91
N THR A 53 -18.41 53.69 -7.84
CA THR A 53 -19.26 53.96 -6.67
C THR A 53 -18.59 54.94 -5.71
N GLY A 54 -18.65 56.25 -6.00
CA GLY A 54 -18.07 57.30 -5.14
C GLY A 54 -19.05 58.46 -4.90
N ILE A 55 -18.87 59.20 -3.81
CA ILE A 55 -19.71 60.36 -3.44
C ILE A 55 -19.75 61.42 -4.56
N ASN A 56 -18.66 61.55 -5.33
CA ASN A 56 -18.52 62.46 -6.48
C ASN A 56 -18.69 61.78 -7.85
N ALA A 57 -19.26 60.56 -7.90
CA ALA A 57 -19.43 59.85 -9.16
C ALA A 57 -20.49 60.52 -10.05
N ALA A 58 -20.20 60.62 -11.35
CA ALA A 58 -21.14 61.16 -12.33
C ALA A 58 -22.45 60.35 -12.31
N ARG A 59 -23.56 60.93 -11.84
CA ARG A 59 -24.86 60.26 -11.81
C ARG A 59 -25.50 60.34 -13.19
N GLY A 60 -25.37 59.27 -13.98
CA GLY A 60 -25.92 59.14 -15.33
C GLY A 60 -26.82 57.90 -15.49
N ALA A 61 -27.13 57.52 -16.73
CA ALA A 61 -28.08 56.46 -17.11
C ALA A 61 -27.64 55.00 -16.79
N GLY A 62 -26.86 54.80 -15.72
CA GLY A 62 -26.34 53.49 -15.29
C GLY A 62 -24.83 53.36 -15.38
N GLN A 63 -24.32 52.21 -14.94
CA GLN A 63 -22.92 51.83 -15.03
C GLN A 63 -22.63 51.19 -16.39
N ILE A 64 -21.58 51.64 -17.05
CA ILE A 64 -21.06 51.09 -18.30
C ILE A 64 -19.88 50.17 -17.97
N GLY A 65 -19.90 48.94 -18.48
CA GLY A 65 -18.80 47.99 -18.32
C GLY A 65 -17.52 48.47 -19.02
N THR A 66 -16.39 48.28 -18.35
CA THR A 66 -15.06 48.75 -18.80
C THR A 66 -14.16 47.62 -19.31
N GLY A 67 -14.74 46.49 -19.69
CA GLY A 67 -14.03 45.32 -20.20
C GLY A 67 -13.85 44.20 -19.19
N VAL A 68 -12.90 43.32 -19.48
CA VAL A 68 -12.60 42.07 -18.74
C VAL A 68 -11.21 42.17 -18.11
N ASN A 69 -11.02 41.41 -17.03
CA ASN A 69 -9.74 41.20 -16.35
C ASN A 69 -9.55 39.71 -16.08
N ASP A 70 -8.31 39.25 -16.18
CA ASP A 70 -7.90 37.94 -15.70
C ASP A 70 -7.66 38.03 -14.18
N GLU A 71 -8.52 37.37 -13.42
CA GLU A 71 -8.39 37.37 -11.95
C GLU A 71 -7.29 36.40 -11.51
N ALA A 72 -7.29 35.18 -12.06
CA ALA A 72 -6.29 34.15 -11.78
C ALA A 72 -6.42 32.98 -12.76
N VAL A 73 -5.36 32.19 -12.87
CA VAL A 73 -5.42 30.83 -13.43
C VAL A 73 -5.68 29.86 -12.29
N VAL A 74 -6.81 29.16 -12.34
CA VAL A 74 -7.23 28.21 -11.28
C VAL A 74 -7.31 26.79 -11.82
N ARG A 75 -7.05 25.82 -10.94
CA ARG A 75 -7.21 24.39 -11.24
C ARG A 75 -8.68 24.00 -11.24
N ILE A 76 -9.05 23.05 -12.10
CA ILE A 76 -10.36 22.42 -12.09
C ILE A 76 -10.21 21.03 -11.49
N ARG A 77 -10.57 20.90 -10.21
CA ARG A 77 -10.70 19.62 -9.49
C ARG A 77 -11.94 19.63 -8.61
N ASP A 78 -12.45 18.44 -8.34
CA ASP A 78 -13.52 18.21 -7.39
C ASP A 78 -12.96 17.48 -6.17
N GLN A 79 -12.90 18.18 -5.03
CA GLN A 79 -12.34 17.65 -3.79
C GLN A 79 -13.13 16.45 -3.26
N PHE A 80 -14.43 16.36 -3.55
CA PHE A 80 -15.24 15.22 -3.14
C PHE A 80 -14.84 13.95 -3.92
N VAL A 81 -14.61 14.10 -5.23
CA VAL A 81 -14.12 13.01 -6.07
C VAL A 81 -12.71 12.60 -5.65
N ASP A 82 -11.81 13.56 -5.38
CA ASP A 82 -10.46 13.25 -4.89
C ASP A 82 -10.48 12.43 -3.60
N LEU A 83 -11.37 12.78 -2.64
CA LEU A 83 -11.55 12.01 -1.41
C LEU A 83 -12.06 10.59 -1.67
N GLN A 84 -13.03 10.41 -2.57
CA GLN A 84 -13.51 9.08 -2.95
C GLN A 84 -12.44 8.25 -3.65
N VAL A 85 -11.64 8.85 -4.53
CA VAL A 85 -10.55 8.16 -5.22
C VAL A 85 -9.52 7.68 -4.20
N ARG A 86 -9.14 8.51 -3.22
CA ARG A 86 -8.19 8.13 -2.17
C ARG A 86 -8.71 6.98 -1.31
N ASP A 87 -9.98 7.03 -0.91
CA ASP A 87 -10.60 5.96 -0.12
C ASP A 87 -10.65 4.63 -0.88
N ASN A 88 -11.09 4.65 -2.14
CA ASN A 88 -11.11 3.44 -2.98
C ASN A 88 -9.69 2.94 -3.30
N SER A 89 -8.73 3.84 -3.52
CA SER A 89 -7.32 3.49 -3.73
C SER A 89 -6.73 2.80 -2.51
N ASN A 90 -7.06 3.29 -1.30
CA ASN A 90 -6.65 2.66 -0.05
C ASN A 90 -7.23 1.25 0.10
N GLN A 91 -8.54 1.09 -0.13
CA GLN A 91 -9.20 -0.22 -0.11
C GLN A 91 -8.60 -1.18 -1.15
N ASN A 92 -8.38 -0.69 -2.37
CA ASN A 92 -7.73 -1.47 -3.42
C ASN A 92 -6.29 -1.87 -3.03
N GLY A 93 -5.53 -0.98 -2.39
CA GLY A 93 -4.19 -1.28 -1.88
C GLY A 93 -4.19 -2.41 -0.86
N TYR A 94 -5.16 -2.43 0.07
CA TYR A 94 -5.33 -3.51 1.05
C TYR A 94 -5.62 -4.86 0.37
N TRP A 95 -6.65 -4.90 -0.49
CA TRP A 95 -7.07 -6.15 -1.12
C TRP A 95 -6.06 -6.68 -2.15
N SER A 96 -5.39 -5.79 -2.88
CA SER A 96 -4.32 -6.17 -3.80
C SER A 96 -3.16 -6.84 -3.05
N ALA A 97 -2.73 -6.28 -1.91
CA ALA A 97 -1.67 -6.89 -1.11
C ALA A 97 -2.04 -8.30 -0.62
N LEU A 98 -3.27 -8.49 -0.15
CA LEU A 98 -3.74 -9.81 0.25
C LEU A 98 -3.80 -10.79 -0.93
N SER A 99 -4.36 -10.35 -2.06
CA SER A 99 -4.45 -11.17 -3.28
C SER A 99 -3.07 -11.61 -3.76
N ASP A 100 -2.08 -10.70 -3.76
CA ASP A 100 -0.71 -10.99 -4.16
C ASP A 100 -0.04 -11.97 -3.19
N ALA A 101 -0.28 -11.83 -1.89
CA ALA A 101 0.21 -12.75 -0.87
C ALA A 101 -0.41 -14.15 -0.99
N TYR A 102 -1.72 -14.23 -1.22
CA TYR A 102 -2.44 -15.49 -1.41
C TYR A 102 -1.98 -16.19 -2.67
N SER A 103 -1.80 -15.46 -3.77
CA SER A 103 -1.31 -16.02 -5.03
C SER A 103 0.06 -16.68 -4.85
N GLN A 104 0.98 -16.04 -4.10
CA GLN A 104 2.30 -16.62 -3.80
C GLN A 104 2.22 -17.90 -2.94
N MET A 105 1.29 -17.95 -1.98
CA MET A 105 1.08 -19.16 -1.17
C MET A 105 0.41 -20.28 -1.97
N GLU A 106 -0.56 -19.94 -2.83
CA GLU A 106 -1.22 -20.88 -3.74
C GLU A 106 -0.25 -21.48 -4.76
N ASP A 107 0.66 -20.67 -5.31
CA ASP A 107 1.69 -21.13 -6.25
C ASP A 107 2.62 -22.19 -5.63
N ILE A 108 2.90 -22.09 -4.33
CA ILE A 108 3.70 -23.07 -3.59
C ILE A 108 2.89 -24.34 -3.30
N MET A 109 1.63 -24.17 -2.92
CA MET A 109 0.73 -25.28 -2.60
C MET A 109 0.04 -25.87 -3.83
N ASN A 110 0.53 -25.58 -5.04
CA ASN A 110 -0.11 -25.93 -6.28
C ASN A 110 -0.29 -27.45 -6.42
N GLU A 111 -1.49 -27.92 -6.08
CA GLU A 111 -1.90 -29.33 -6.05
C GLU A 111 -3.23 -29.50 -6.78
N PRO A 112 -3.41 -30.58 -7.57
CA PRO A 112 -2.52 -31.73 -7.72
C PRO A 112 -1.42 -31.55 -8.79
N THR A 113 -0.21 -32.04 -8.52
CA THR A 113 0.88 -32.12 -9.51
C THR A 113 1.62 -33.48 -9.48
N ASP A 114 2.34 -33.80 -10.56
CA ASP A 114 3.11 -35.06 -10.68
C ASP A 114 4.21 -35.22 -9.62
N SER A 115 4.66 -34.11 -9.02
CA SER A 115 5.64 -34.05 -7.93
C SER A 115 5.04 -33.51 -6.62
N GLY A 116 3.71 -33.48 -6.52
CA GLY A 116 2.99 -32.94 -5.38
C GLY A 116 2.97 -33.87 -4.16
N LEU A 117 2.58 -33.31 -3.01
CA LEU A 117 2.36 -34.03 -1.76
C LEU A 117 1.33 -35.15 -1.91
N SER A 118 0.26 -34.94 -2.70
CA SER A 118 -0.73 -35.99 -2.94
C SER A 118 -0.08 -37.22 -3.59
N THR A 119 0.74 -36.99 -4.62
CA THR A 119 1.46 -38.06 -5.33
C THR A 119 2.49 -38.74 -4.44
N SER A 120 3.21 -37.99 -3.60
CA SER A 120 4.12 -38.56 -2.60
C SER A 120 3.40 -39.44 -1.57
N LEU A 121 2.23 -39.02 -1.08
CA LEU A 121 1.40 -39.79 -0.14
C LEU A 121 0.82 -41.05 -0.79
N ASP A 122 0.31 -40.95 -2.01
CA ASP A 122 -0.18 -42.11 -2.76
C ASP A 122 0.92 -43.14 -2.99
N GLY A 123 2.13 -42.69 -3.35
CA GLY A 123 3.30 -43.55 -3.50
C GLY A 123 3.72 -44.22 -2.19
N PHE A 124 3.58 -43.53 -1.05
CA PHE A 124 3.82 -44.10 0.27
C PHE A 124 2.78 -45.17 0.63
N TRP A 125 1.49 -44.91 0.45
CA TRP A 125 0.45 -45.90 0.70
C TRP A 125 0.55 -47.13 -0.20
N GLN A 126 0.88 -46.95 -1.49
CA GLN A 126 1.12 -48.06 -2.40
C GLN A 126 2.29 -48.93 -1.92
N SER A 127 3.38 -48.32 -1.46
CA SER A 127 4.55 -49.07 -0.95
C SER A 127 4.22 -49.92 0.27
N LEU A 128 3.30 -49.44 1.13
CA LEU A 128 2.82 -50.19 2.29
C LEU A 128 1.92 -51.36 1.88
N GLN A 129 1.09 -51.19 0.85
CA GLN A 129 0.27 -52.27 0.30
C GLN A 129 1.14 -53.37 -0.34
N ASP A 130 2.20 -52.98 -1.02
CA ASP A 130 3.17 -53.91 -1.61
C ASP A 130 3.95 -54.68 -0.54
N LEU A 131 4.34 -54.00 0.56
CA LEU A 131 4.96 -54.62 1.73
C LEU A 131 4.02 -55.64 2.40
N ALA A 132 2.74 -55.29 2.57
CA ALA A 132 1.74 -56.19 3.13
C ALA A 132 1.53 -57.45 2.27
N SER A 133 1.61 -57.30 0.93
CA SER A 133 1.42 -58.40 -0.01
C SER A 133 2.66 -59.31 -0.15
N ASN A 134 3.87 -58.81 0.12
CA ASN A 134 5.15 -59.50 -0.08
C ASN A 134 6.00 -59.57 1.20
N SER A 135 5.36 -59.81 2.35
CA SER A 135 6.02 -59.85 3.66
C SER A 135 7.14 -60.89 3.69
N GLY A 136 8.38 -60.48 4.03
CA GLY A 136 9.54 -61.37 4.17
C GLY A 136 10.64 -61.24 3.11
N THR A 137 10.43 -60.39 2.09
CA THR A 137 11.46 -60.07 1.09
C THR A 137 12.30 -58.88 1.57
N SER A 138 13.63 -58.99 1.56
CA SER A 138 14.54 -57.99 2.17
C SER A 138 14.55 -56.60 1.50
N GLY A 139 13.76 -56.34 0.46
CA GLY A 139 13.73 -55.07 -0.27
C GLY A 139 12.47 -54.22 -0.09
N THR A 140 11.32 -54.80 0.25
CA THR A 140 10.04 -54.06 0.31
C THR A 140 10.00 -53.07 1.48
N GLY A 141 10.64 -53.39 2.60
CA GLY A 141 10.79 -52.47 3.74
C GLY A 141 11.64 -51.23 3.39
N THR A 142 12.70 -51.40 2.59
CA THR A 142 13.55 -50.28 2.13
C THR A 142 12.77 -49.33 1.23
N VAL A 143 11.89 -49.85 0.37
CA VAL A 143 11.05 -49.01 -0.50
C VAL A 143 10.07 -48.17 0.32
N VAL A 144 9.44 -48.74 1.35
CA VAL A 144 8.56 -47.99 2.26
C VAL A 144 9.31 -46.86 2.96
N LEU A 145 10.53 -47.13 3.44
CA LEU A 145 11.37 -46.12 4.08
C LEU A 145 11.73 -44.99 3.12
N GLN A 146 12.11 -45.32 1.87
CA GLN A 146 12.39 -44.32 0.83
C GLN A 146 11.17 -43.47 0.48
N LYS A 147 9.98 -44.07 0.41
CA LYS A 147 8.73 -43.33 0.14
C LYS A 147 8.30 -42.48 1.33
N GLY A 148 8.51 -42.96 2.55
CA GLY A 148 8.30 -42.17 3.78
C GLY A 148 9.24 -40.96 3.83
N ALA A 149 10.51 -41.14 3.47
CA ALA A 149 11.47 -40.04 3.33
C ALA A 149 11.05 -39.04 2.25
N ALA A 150 10.56 -39.49 1.11
CA ALA A 150 10.06 -38.60 0.07
C ALA A 150 8.88 -37.73 0.55
N VAL A 151 7.91 -38.32 1.27
CA VAL A 151 6.80 -37.54 1.89
C VAL A 151 7.36 -36.49 2.84
N ALA A 152 8.35 -36.89 3.65
CA ALA A 152 8.94 -35.99 4.62
C ALA A 152 9.68 -34.82 3.97
N ASP A 153 10.46 -35.11 2.93
CA ASP A 153 11.17 -34.11 2.14
C ASP A 153 10.20 -33.15 1.44
N THR A 154 9.07 -33.65 0.91
CA THR A 154 8.03 -32.79 0.32
C THR A 154 7.42 -31.84 1.33
N LEU A 155 7.08 -32.32 2.53
CA LEU A 155 6.52 -31.47 3.60
C LEU A 155 7.52 -30.40 4.06
N ASN A 156 8.79 -30.76 4.25
CA ASN A 156 9.84 -29.80 4.56
C ASN A 156 10.04 -28.78 3.44
N TYR A 157 10.02 -29.22 2.18
CA TYR A 157 10.15 -28.33 1.04
C TYR A 157 9.02 -27.28 1.00
N LEU A 158 7.78 -27.70 1.27
CA LEU A 158 6.64 -26.78 1.37
C LEU A 158 6.83 -25.79 2.53
N ALA A 159 7.25 -26.27 3.71
CA ALA A 159 7.49 -25.40 4.87
C ALA A 159 8.60 -24.37 4.61
N VAL A 160 9.72 -24.78 4.01
CA VAL A 160 10.83 -23.88 3.64
C VAL A 160 10.41 -22.89 2.55
N SER A 161 9.59 -23.33 1.59
CA SER A 161 9.11 -22.46 0.51
C SER A 161 8.14 -21.41 1.05
N LEU A 162 7.25 -21.80 1.98
CA LEU A 162 6.40 -20.90 2.74
C LEU A 162 7.25 -19.90 3.54
N GLY A 163 8.32 -20.35 4.23
CA GLY A 163 9.27 -19.46 4.93
C GLY A 163 9.82 -18.34 4.03
N LYS A 164 10.10 -18.63 2.76
CA LYS A 164 10.54 -17.61 1.80
C LYS A 164 9.46 -16.58 1.46
N VAL A 165 8.18 -16.97 1.47
CA VAL A 165 7.06 -16.02 1.32
C VAL A 165 7.00 -15.09 2.51
N GLN A 166 7.19 -15.60 3.73
CA GLN A 166 7.27 -14.77 4.94
C GLN A 166 8.39 -13.74 4.84
N ASP A 167 9.59 -14.15 4.41
CA ASP A 167 10.73 -13.25 4.19
C ASP A 167 10.41 -12.19 3.12
N ASN A 168 9.74 -12.59 2.03
CA ASN A 168 9.34 -11.67 0.98
C ASN A 168 8.31 -10.65 1.48
N LEU A 169 7.30 -11.08 2.24
CA LEU A 169 6.31 -10.21 2.86
C LEU A 169 6.97 -9.20 3.82
N ASN A 170 7.94 -9.64 4.63
CA ASN A 170 8.74 -8.76 5.49
C ASN A 170 9.49 -7.69 4.67
N GLN A 171 10.17 -8.11 3.59
CA GLN A 171 10.86 -7.17 2.70
C GLN A 171 9.88 -6.16 2.10
N GLN A 172 8.71 -6.62 1.61
CA GLN A 172 7.68 -5.74 1.08
C GLN A 172 7.17 -4.75 2.15
N ILE A 173 6.95 -5.17 3.39
CA ILE A 173 6.55 -4.28 4.49
C ILE A 173 7.60 -3.17 4.66
N THR A 174 8.88 -3.54 4.75
CA THR A 174 10.00 -2.60 4.93
C THR A 174 10.10 -1.61 3.77
N GLU A 175 9.98 -2.08 2.53
CA GLU A 175 10.01 -1.24 1.34
C GLU A 175 8.82 -0.26 1.29
N ASN A 176 7.61 -0.73 1.59
CA ASN A 176 6.41 0.13 1.59
C ASN A 176 6.46 1.18 2.71
N VAL A 177 7.03 0.86 3.88
CA VAL A 177 7.32 1.87 4.92
C VAL A 177 8.32 2.90 4.42
N GLY A 178 9.37 2.47 3.73
CA GLY A 178 10.33 3.36 3.07
C GLY A 178 9.65 4.31 2.07
N LEU A 179 8.71 3.80 1.26
CA LEU A 179 7.91 4.61 0.33
C LEU A 179 7.02 5.62 1.06
N VAL A 180 6.35 5.23 2.15
CA VAL A 180 5.55 6.15 2.98
C VAL A 180 6.40 7.32 3.48
N ASN A 181 7.60 7.03 4.00
CA ASN A 181 8.52 8.06 4.49
C ASN A 181 8.98 8.98 3.35
N ASN A 182 9.35 8.39 2.21
CA ASN A 182 9.81 9.15 1.06
C ASN A 182 8.73 10.07 0.49
N TYR A 183 7.48 9.59 0.35
CA TYR A 183 6.37 10.43 -0.09
C TYR A 183 6.04 11.53 0.94
N SER A 184 6.10 11.22 2.24
CA SER A 184 5.88 12.22 3.30
C SER A 184 6.93 13.33 3.27
N GLU A 185 8.21 12.98 3.06
CA GLU A 185 9.30 13.94 2.90
C GLU A 185 9.12 14.82 1.65
N GLN A 186 8.82 14.21 0.51
CA GLN A 186 8.58 14.96 -0.74
C GLN A 186 7.38 15.90 -0.62
N ILE A 187 6.27 15.45 -0.03
CA ILE A 187 5.10 16.30 0.24
C ILE A 187 5.47 17.46 1.17
N ASN A 188 6.30 17.23 2.19
CA ASN A 188 6.77 18.30 3.06
C ASN A 188 7.65 19.31 2.31
N SER A 189 8.54 18.85 1.43
CA SER A 189 9.34 19.72 0.55
C SER A 189 8.44 20.57 -0.35
N LEU A 190 7.40 19.97 -0.95
CA LEU A 190 6.41 20.69 -1.75
C LEU A 190 5.64 21.72 -0.90
N ASN A 191 5.25 21.38 0.33
CA ASN A 191 4.62 22.33 1.24
C ASN A 191 5.53 23.54 1.53
N GLN A 192 6.85 23.35 1.65
CA GLN A 192 7.80 24.45 1.82
C GLN A 192 7.89 25.33 0.56
N GLN A 193 7.91 24.72 -0.62
CA GLN A 193 7.94 25.45 -1.90
C GLN A 193 6.65 26.24 -2.13
N ILE A 194 5.50 25.60 -1.88
CA ILE A 194 4.17 26.23 -1.90
C ILE A 194 4.14 27.43 -0.95
N ASN A 195 4.62 27.28 0.28
CA ASN A 195 4.64 28.38 1.25
C ASN A 195 5.46 29.58 0.74
N LYS A 196 6.61 29.33 0.11
CA LYS A 196 7.46 30.39 -0.46
C LYS A 196 6.78 31.10 -1.62
N GLN A 197 6.11 30.37 -2.51
CA GLN A 197 5.45 30.94 -3.68
C GLN A 197 4.19 31.73 -3.27
N GLU A 198 3.38 31.16 -2.38
CA GLU A 198 2.16 31.80 -1.89
C GLU A 198 2.44 33.01 -0.99
N ALA A 199 3.53 33.01 -0.21
CA ALA A 199 3.89 34.17 0.61
C ALA A 199 4.08 35.46 -0.22
N ASN A 200 4.40 35.32 -1.52
CA ASN A 200 4.56 36.42 -2.47
C ASN A 200 3.25 36.74 -3.24
N GLY A 201 2.13 36.08 -2.91
CA GLY A 201 0.83 36.28 -3.56
C GLY A 201 0.62 35.47 -4.85
N PHE A 202 1.57 34.62 -5.24
CA PHE A 202 1.44 33.76 -6.42
C PHE A 202 0.65 32.48 -6.11
N LEU A 203 0.00 31.92 -7.13
CA LEU A 203 -0.62 30.59 -7.06
C LEU A 203 0.37 29.54 -7.53
N ALA A 204 0.43 28.42 -6.82
CA ALA A 204 1.38 27.34 -7.03
C ALA A 204 0.71 26.11 -7.69
N ASN A 205 -0.02 26.33 -8.79
CA ASN A 205 -0.89 25.30 -9.38
C ASN A 205 -0.17 23.98 -9.70
N ASP A 206 1.00 24.03 -10.33
CA ASP A 206 1.73 22.82 -10.70
C ASP A 206 2.31 22.10 -9.47
N LEU A 207 2.74 22.84 -8.44
CA LEU A 207 3.20 22.25 -7.17
C LEU A 207 2.05 21.59 -6.41
N TYR A 208 0.83 22.15 -6.51
CA TYR A 208 -0.33 21.49 -5.94
C TYR A 208 -0.64 20.18 -6.68
N ASP A 209 -0.52 20.13 -8.01
CA ASP A 209 -0.74 18.91 -8.79
C ASP A 209 0.26 17.81 -8.41
N GLU A 210 1.54 18.16 -8.29
CA GLU A 210 2.59 17.23 -7.84
C GLU A 210 2.33 16.73 -6.41
N ARG A 211 1.92 17.63 -5.50
CA ARG A 211 1.57 17.26 -4.13
C ARG A 211 0.38 16.32 -4.09
N ASP A 212 -0.66 16.62 -4.87
CA ASP A 212 -1.87 15.82 -4.90
C ASP A 212 -1.56 14.42 -5.46
N LEU A 213 -0.73 14.30 -6.50
CA LEU A 213 -0.24 13.01 -7.01
C LEU A 213 0.50 12.18 -5.96
N LEU A 214 1.42 12.80 -5.22
CA LEU A 214 2.13 12.10 -4.14
C LEU A 214 1.19 11.71 -2.99
N THR A 215 0.20 12.54 -2.70
CA THR A 215 -0.84 12.27 -1.71
C THR A 215 -1.71 11.08 -2.13
N ASP A 216 -2.04 10.97 -3.41
CA ASP A 216 -2.82 9.85 -3.96
C ASP A 216 -2.02 8.53 -3.90
N LYS A 217 -0.70 8.58 -4.19
CA LYS A 217 0.21 7.43 -4.00
C LYS A 217 0.33 7.02 -2.54
N LEU A 218 0.43 8.00 -1.63
CA LEU A 218 0.48 7.75 -0.19
C LEU A 218 -0.82 7.11 0.32
N ALA A 219 -1.99 7.57 -0.16
CA ALA A 219 -3.30 7.03 0.20
C ALA A 219 -3.47 5.55 -0.17
N GLN A 220 -2.79 5.06 -1.21
CA GLN A 220 -2.80 3.64 -1.55
C GLN A 220 -2.07 2.79 -0.50
N LEU A 221 -1.00 3.34 0.09
CA LEU A 221 -0.14 2.62 1.04
C LEU A 221 -0.76 2.58 2.45
N VAL A 222 -1.26 3.72 2.90
CA VAL A 222 -1.82 3.92 4.25
C VAL A 222 -3.05 4.82 4.20
N ASN A 223 -3.97 4.63 5.14
CA ASN A 223 -5.18 5.43 5.20
C ASN A 223 -4.86 6.81 5.77
N ILE A 224 -5.21 7.86 5.03
CA ILE A 224 -4.83 9.22 5.34
C ILE A 224 -6.02 10.18 5.36
N LYS A 225 -5.90 11.20 6.20
CA LYS A 225 -6.76 12.37 6.18
C LYS A 225 -5.94 13.61 5.85
N VAL A 226 -6.39 14.33 4.83
CA VAL A 226 -5.73 15.54 4.35
C VAL A 226 -6.52 16.75 4.81
N SER A 227 -5.84 17.71 5.44
CA SER A 227 -6.41 19.00 5.81
C SER A 227 -5.55 20.14 5.26
N LYS A 228 -6.19 21.22 4.81
CA LYS A 228 -5.48 22.38 4.25
C LYS A 228 -5.23 23.43 5.32
N VAL A 229 -4.03 24.00 5.31
CA VAL A 229 -3.57 25.06 6.21
C VAL A 229 -3.14 26.25 5.37
N LYS A 230 -3.63 27.44 5.70
CA LYS A 230 -3.26 28.66 4.98
C LYS A 230 -1.75 28.90 5.04
N SER A 231 -1.15 29.31 3.94
CA SER A 231 0.26 29.72 3.91
C SER A 231 0.49 31.03 4.64
N ASP A 232 1.75 31.25 5.04
CA ASP A 232 2.14 32.46 5.75
C ASP A 232 2.30 33.66 4.81
N GLY A 233 2.44 34.87 5.36
CA GLY A 233 2.66 36.08 4.57
C GLY A 233 1.37 36.64 3.97
N ASN A 234 1.39 36.92 2.65
CA ASN A 234 0.26 37.50 1.94
C ASN A 234 -0.25 36.58 0.81
N PRO A 235 -0.76 35.37 1.13
CA PRO A 235 -1.28 34.45 0.13
C PRO A 235 -2.52 35.02 -0.55
N SER A 236 -2.65 34.72 -1.84
CA SER A 236 -3.86 35.00 -2.60
C SER A 236 -5.09 34.38 -1.92
N PRO A 237 -6.27 35.01 -1.95
CA PRO A 237 -7.51 34.40 -1.48
C PRO A 237 -7.86 33.10 -2.19
N LEU A 238 -7.32 32.89 -3.39
CA LEU A 238 -7.51 31.69 -4.21
C LEU A 238 -6.47 30.60 -3.95
N ALA A 239 -5.51 30.84 -3.04
CA ALA A 239 -4.47 29.88 -2.72
C ALA A 239 -5.03 28.69 -1.94
N GLU A 240 -4.58 27.48 -2.27
CA GLU A 240 -5.02 26.27 -1.60
C GLU A 240 -4.29 26.02 -0.27
N GLY A 241 -3.12 26.64 -0.09
CA GLY A 241 -2.32 26.49 1.11
C GLY A 241 -1.53 25.19 1.17
N ARG A 242 -0.91 24.98 2.32
CA ARG A 242 -0.15 23.79 2.70
C ARG A 242 -1.09 22.66 3.09
N SER A 243 -0.65 21.41 2.97
CA SER A 243 -1.43 20.24 3.41
C SER A 243 -0.83 19.59 4.65
N THR A 244 -1.67 19.33 5.63
CA THR A 244 -1.39 18.44 6.76
C THR A 244 -1.97 17.08 6.46
N ILE A 245 -1.16 16.03 6.60
CA ILE A 245 -1.54 14.65 6.36
C ILE A 245 -1.47 13.90 7.68
N GLU A 246 -2.61 13.37 8.10
CA GLU A 246 -2.75 12.54 9.28
C GLU A 246 -2.96 11.08 8.87
N LEU A 247 -2.30 10.15 9.55
CA LEU A 247 -2.62 8.74 9.47
C LEU A 247 -3.94 8.51 10.21
N THR A 248 -4.85 7.73 9.63
CA THR A 248 -6.14 7.42 10.26
C THR A 248 -6.41 5.94 10.35
N ASP A 249 -7.18 5.54 11.36
CA ASP A 249 -7.76 4.21 11.40
C ASP A 249 -8.88 4.04 10.37
N ALA A 250 -9.41 2.81 10.25
CA ALA A 250 -10.55 2.52 9.35
C ALA A 250 -11.84 3.30 9.69
N SER A 251 -11.95 3.87 10.90
CA SER A 251 -13.08 4.71 11.34
C SER A 251 -12.86 6.21 11.10
N GLY A 252 -11.68 6.60 10.60
CA GLY A 252 -11.30 8.00 10.36
C GLY A 252 -10.74 8.73 11.59
N LYS A 253 -10.43 8.01 12.68
CA LYS A 253 -9.77 8.58 13.86
C LYS A 253 -8.28 8.79 13.54
N SER A 254 -7.76 9.96 13.89
CA SER A 254 -6.33 10.27 13.74
C SER A 254 -5.48 9.40 14.67
N LEU A 255 -4.48 8.74 14.07
CA LEU A 255 -3.46 7.92 14.74
C LEU A 255 -2.14 8.70 14.91
N GLY A 256 -1.96 9.79 14.15
CA GLY A 256 -0.80 10.65 14.22
C GLY A 256 -0.59 11.46 12.94
N THR A 257 0.30 12.44 12.97
CA THR A 257 0.55 13.35 11.82
C THR A 257 1.79 12.90 11.06
N LEU A 258 1.64 12.49 9.80
CA LEU A 258 2.75 12.15 8.90
C LEU A 258 3.45 13.41 8.36
N VAL A 259 2.67 14.40 7.93
CA VAL A 259 3.16 15.68 7.45
C VAL A 259 2.38 16.79 8.11
N ASN A 260 3.08 17.72 8.75
CA ASN A 260 2.47 18.88 9.39
C ASN A 260 2.66 20.12 8.51
N GLY A 261 1.60 20.55 7.85
CA GLY A 261 1.61 21.74 6.99
C GLY A 261 1.77 23.05 7.77
N GLY A 262 1.51 23.08 9.08
CA GLY A 262 1.70 24.26 9.92
C GLY A 262 3.15 24.47 10.34
N THR A 263 3.83 23.39 10.75
CA THR A 263 5.23 23.43 11.20
C THR A 263 6.24 23.11 10.10
N LEU A 264 5.78 22.66 8.93
CA LEU A 264 6.62 22.23 7.79
C LEU A 264 7.60 21.09 8.16
N THR A 265 7.12 20.18 9.00
CA THR A 265 7.84 18.98 9.45
C THR A 265 7.13 17.72 8.97
N HIS A 266 7.87 16.63 8.83
CA HIS A 266 7.31 15.29 8.63
C HIS A 266 7.76 14.36 9.76
N ALA A 267 6.94 13.37 10.04
CA ALA A 267 7.26 12.27 10.94
C ALA A 267 7.92 11.13 10.15
N THR A 268 8.49 10.16 10.88
CA THR A 268 9.04 8.93 10.31
C THR A 268 8.24 7.73 10.80
N LEU A 269 7.74 6.95 9.85
CA LEU A 269 7.13 5.65 10.10
C LEU A 269 8.22 4.57 10.13
N ASN A 270 8.17 3.69 11.12
CA ASN A 270 9.05 2.52 11.19
C ASN A 270 8.20 1.27 11.42
N ALA A 271 8.56 0.16 10.80
CA ALA A 271 8.01 -1.16 11.10
C ALA A 271 9.11 -2.05 11.67
N SER A 272 8.80 -2.76 12.74
CA SER A 272 9.67 -3.77 13.33
C SER A 272 8.88 -5.06 13.52
N ILE A 273 9.52 -6.18 13.18
CA ILE A 273 8.97 -7.50 13.43
C ILE A 273 9.39 -7.95 14.82
N GLU A 274 8.41 -8.32 15.62
CA GLU A 274 8.56 -8.95 16.92
C GLU A 274 8.26 -10.46 16.78
N ASN A 275 9.09 -11.30 17.40
CA ASN A 275 8.93 -12.76 17.42
C ASN A 275 8.83 -13.41 16.03
N ALA A 276 9.76 -13.07 15.12
CA ALA A 276 9.77 -13.55 13.74
C ALA A 276 9.72 -15.09 13.63
N ASP A 277 10.38 -15.79 14.56
CA ASP A 277 10.48 -17.26 14.58
C ASP A 277 9.33 -17.95 15.33
N SER A 278 8.39 -17.18 15.89
CA SER A 278 7.25 -17.75 16.62
C SER A 278 6.07 -18.09 15.70
N SER A 279 5.19 -18.98 16.15
CA SER A 279 3.92 -19.29 15.48
C SER A 279 2.95 -18.10 15.36
N HIS A 280 3.25 -16.98 16.03
CA HIS A 280 2.47 -15.75 16.02
C HIS A 280 3.40 -14.53 15.84
N PRO A 281 4.00 -14.35 14.66
CA PRO A 281 4.86 -13.22 14.41
C PRO A 281 4.00 -11.94 14.44
N LYS A 282 4.56 -10.87 15.01
CA LYS A 282 3.86 -9.58 15.17
C LYS A 282 4.62 -8.49 14.45
N VAL A 283 3.90 -7.63 13.75
CA VAL A 283 4.48 -6.41 13.16
C VAL A 283 4.04 -5.23 14.02
N ALA A 284 5.02 -4.56 14.63
CA ALA A 284 4.79 -3.31 15.33
C ALA A 284 5.14 -2.15 14.39
N VAL A 285 4.19 -1.24 14.19
CA VAL A 285 4.42 0.01 13.44
C VAL A 285 4.46 1.16 14.42
N THR A 286 5.47 2.02 14.28
CA THR A 286 5.65 3.21 15.11
C THR A 286 5.74 4.46 14.24
N LEU A 287 5.17 5.55 14.72
CA LEU A 287 5.28 6.88 14.15
C LEU A 287 6.05 7.76 15.14
N ASP A 288 7.25 8.19 14.77
CA ASP A 288 8.19 8.91 15.67
C ASP A 288 8.39 8.22 17.04
N GLY A 289 8.34 6.88 17.06
CA GLY A 289 8.51 6.05 18.26
C GLY A 289 7.22 5.74 19.02
N GLU A 290 6.09 6.34 18.66
CA GLU A 290 4.78 6.03 19.23
C GLU A 290 4.11 4.90 18.44
N GLY A 291 3.62 3.87 19.14
CA GLY A 291 2.95 2.73 18.52
C GLY A 291 1.64 3.14 17.85
N VAL A 292 1.49 2.79 16.56
CA VAL A 292 0.27 3.01 15.79
C VAL A 292 -0.31 1.68 15.33
N ASP A 293 -1.59 1.49 15.61
CA ASP A 293 -2.36 0.29 15.26
C ASP A 293 -3.70 0.69 14.65
N GLY A 294 -4.30 -0.23 13.88
CA GLY A 294 -5.61 -0.04 13.26
C GLY A 294 -5.61 0.81 11.99
N PHE A 295 -4.44 1.10 11.41
CA PHE A 295 -4.35 1.74 10.09
C PHE A 295 -4.84 0.79 8.99
N PHE A 296 -5.25 1.35 7.86
CA PHE A 296 -5.76 0.58 6.70
C PHE A 296 -4.95 0.90 5.44
N GLY A 297 -5.06 0.07 4.40
CA GLY A 297 -4.31 0.21 3.14
C GLY A 297 -3.35 -0.94 2.87
N LYS A 298 -2.47 -0.75 1.88
CA LYS A 298 -1.51 -1.79 1.44
C LYS A 298 -0.63 -2.32 2.57
N LEU A 299 -0.13 -1.44 3.43
CA LEU A 299 0.73 -1.84 4.54
C LEU A 299 0.00 -2.76 5.53
N GLN A 300 -1.28 -2.48 5.80
CA GLN A 300 -2.11 -3.32 6.66
C GLN A 300 -2.43 -4.66 6.00
N GLY A 301 -2.64 -4.69 4.69
CA GLY A 301 -2.84 -5.93 3.93
C GLY A 301 -1.62 -6.86 4.03
N LEU A 302 -0.42 -6.31 3.81
CA LEU A 302 0.83 -7.05 3.98
C LEU A 302 1.03 -7.53 5.42
N THR A 303 0.71 -6.67 6.40
CA THR A 303 0.82 -7.00 7.82
C THR A 303 -0.16 -8.11 8.21
N HIS A 304 -1.38 -8.08 7.69
CA HIS A 304 -2.41 -9.11 7.92
C HIS A 304 -1.96 -10.45 7.33
N ALA A 305 -1.47 -10.45 6.08
CA ALA A 305 -0.94 -11.64 5.43
C ALA A 305 0.21 -12.26 6.24
N TYR A 306 1.15 -11.41 6.70
CA TYR A 306 2.32 -11.84 7.46
C TYR A 306 1.99 -12.38 8.86
N THR A 307 1.10 -11.71 9.59
CA THR A 307 0.83 -12.00 11.01
C THR A 307 -0.24 -13.06 11.24
N LYS A 308 -1.16 -13.26 10.28
CA LYS A 308 -2.33 -14.10 10.48
C LYS A 308 -2.46 -15.19 9.43
N ASP A 309 -2.45 -14.83 8.15
CA ASP A 309 -2.78 -15.78 7.09
C ASP A 309 -1.64 -16.77 6.85
N TYR A 310 -0.42 -16.25 6.69
CA TYR A 310 0.77 -17.08 6.52
C TYR A 310 0.97 -18.09 7.67
N PRO A 311 0.97 -17.68 8.96
CA PRO A 311 1.12 -18.61 10.06
C PRO A 311 0.00 -19.66 10.12
N SER A 312 -1.22 -19.30 9.70
CA SER A 312 -2.34 -20.26 9.67
C SER A 312 -2.15 -21.38 8.64
N VAL A 313 -1.54 -21.06 7.49
CA VAL A 313 -1.20 -22.04 6.45
C VAL A 313 -0.08 -22.95 6.94
N LEU A 314 0.98 -22.38 7.50
CA LEU A 314 2.10 -23.15 8.08
C LEU A 314 1.62 -24.06 9.20
N GLN A 315 0.80 -23.56 10.13
CA GLN A 315 0.23 -24.36 11.21
C GLN A 315 -0.67 -25.49 10.69
N SER A 316 -1.36 -25.29 9.56
CA SER A 316 -2.15 -26.35 8.92
C SER A 316 -1.27 -27.46 8.33
N LEU A 317 -0.14 -27.08 7.72
CA LEU A 317 0.87 -28.01 7.22
C LEU A 317 1.51 -28.81 8.37
N ASP A 318 1.89 -28.13 9.45
CA ASP A 318 2.47 -28.75 10.66
C ASP A 318 1.48 -29.70 11.33
N ASN A 319 0.21 -29.30 11.45
CA ASN A 319 -0.84 -30.15 12.00
C ASN A 319 -1.06 -31.41 11.16
N MET A 320 -0.99 -31.29 9.83
CA MET A 320 -1.11 -32.45 8.93
C MET A 320 0.10 -33.38 9.11
N ALA A 321 1.31 -32.83 9.11
CA ALA A 321 2.55 -33.59 9.31
C ALA A 321 2.56 -34.31 10.66
N SER A 322 2.27 -33.58 11.75
CA SER A 322 2.19 -34.13 13.11
C SER A 322 1.14 -35.23 13.25
N LYS A 323 -0.07 -35.04 12.70
CA LYS A 323 -1.11 -36.09 12.73
C LYS A 323 -0.74 -37.32 11.91
N LEU A 324 -0.12 -37.14 10.75
CA LEU A 324 0.37 -38.25 9.93
C LEU A 324 1.43 -39.04 10.68
N ALA A 325 2.45 -38.37 11.22
CA ALA A 325 3.51 -39.00 12.01
C ALA A 325 2.96 -39.70 13.25
N GLY A 326 2.11 -39.02 14.03
CA GLY A 326 1.52 -39.59 15.24
C GLY A 326 0.67 -40.82 14.98
N ALA A 327 -0.22 -40.77 13.98
CA ALA A 327 -1.06 -41.90 13.61
C ALA A 327 -0.23 -43.08 13.07
N PHE A 328 0.77 -42.81 12.23
CA PHE A 328 1.62 -43.86 11.67
C PHE A 328 2.52 -44.49 12.74
N ASN A 329 3.17 -43.68 13.57
CA ASN A 329 4.04 -44.16 14.64
C ASN A 329 3.27 -45.00 15.68
N ALA A 330 2.05 -44.60 16.04
CA ALA A 330 1.21 -45.36 16.97
C ALA A 330 0.87 -46.78 16.45
N VAL A 331 0.75 -46.95 15.14
CA VAL A 331 0.56 -48.27 14.51
C VAL A 331 1.89 -49.01 14.40
N TYR A 332 2.95 -48.32 13.98
CA TYR A 332 4.30 -48.89 13.82
C TYR A 332 4.84 -49.50 15.12
N GLU A 333 4.63 -48.82 16.27
CA GLU A 333 5.03 -49.30 17.60
C GLU A 333 4.37 -50.63 18.02
N GLN A 334 3.24 -50.98 17.43
CA GLN A 334 2.54 -52.24 17.70
C GLN A 334 3.02 -53.39 16.80
N THR A 335 3.90 -53.12 15.84
CA THR A 335 4.36 -54.13 14.88
C THR A 335 5.53 -54.95 15.43
N ALA A 336 5.65 -56.21 14.99
CA ALA A 336 6.76 -57.09 15.38
C ALA A 336 8.15 -56.62 14.87
N GLY A 337 8.19 -55.64 13.96
CA GLY A 337 9.42 -55.03 13.45
C GLY A 337 9.87 -53.79 14.25
N TYR A 338 9.10 -53.37 15.25
CA TYR A 338 9.45 -52.24 16.10
C TYR A 338 10.57 -52.60 17.07
N ASP A 339 11.57 -51.72 17.13
CA ASP A 339 12.71 -51.80 18.05
C ASP A 339 12.80 -50.47 18.80
N SER A 340 12.57 -50.51 20.12
CA SER A 340 12.56 -49.32 20.96
C SER A 340 13.89 -48.59 21.01
N GLU A 341 15.02 -49.28 20.75
CA GLU A 341 16.34 -48.65 20.64
C GLU A 341 16.49 -47.90 19.30
N LYS A 342 15.72 -48.29 18.29
CA LYS A 342 15.69 -47.67 16.96
C LYS A 342 14.61 -46.61 16.78
N GLY A 343 13.76 -46.35 17.77
CA GLY A 343 12.80 -45.24 17.76
C GLY A 343 11.71 -45.33 16.69
N THR A 344 10.98 -44.22 16.48
CA THR A 344 9.80 -44.14 15.61
C THR A 344 10.14 -43.97 14.13
N PHE A 345 9.17 -44.22 13.24
CA PHE A 345 9.36 -44.17 11.78
C PHE A 345 9.48 -42.73 11.27
N PHE A 346 8.52 -41.87 11.61
CA PHE A 346 8.61 -40.44 11.41
C PHE A 346 9.15 -39.78 12.68
N LEU A 347 10.10 -38.86 12.51
CA LEU A 347 10.62 -38.00 13.56
C LEU A 347 10.00 -36.62 13.40
N GLY A 348 9.37 -36.13 14.47
CA GLY A 348 8.80 -34.79 14.55
C GLY A 348 8.70 -34.40 16.02
N THR A 349 9.11 -33.17 16.33
CA THR A 349 9.02 -32.60 17.68
C THR A 349 7.56 -32.23 17.97
N ASN A 350 6.96 -32.85 18.98
CA ASN A 350 5.58 -32.60 19.42
C ASN A 350 5.42 -31.27 20.20
N ASP A 351 6.34 -30.31 20.10
CA ASP A 351 6.35 -29.14 20.99
C ASP A 351 5.64 -27.90 20.42
N GLY A 352 5.20 -27.91 19.16
CA GLY A 352 4.29 -26.87 18.62
C GLY A 352 4.83 -25.43 18.69
N THR A 353 6.13 -25.27 18.91
CA THR A 353 6.77 -23.96 19.12
C THR A 353 7.57 -23.45 17.93
N GLU A 354 8.06 -24.32 17.03
CA GLU A 354 8.89 -23.94 15.88
C GLU A 354 8.67 -24.88 14.69
N ALA A 355 8.83 -24.36 13.47
CA ALA A 355 8.83 -25.15 12.24
C ALA A 355 10.16 -25.91 12.12
N GLU A 356 10.25 -27.08 12.76
CA GLU A 356 11.44 -27.93 12.71
C GLU A 356 11.23 -29.23 11.92
N ALA A 357 12.31 -29.64 11.25
CA ALA A 357 12.38 -30.64 10.19
C ALA A 357 11.60 -31.94 10.46
N PHE A 358 10.57 -32.16 9.66
CA PHE A 358 9.87 -33.43 9.56
C PHE A 358 10.78 -34.42 8.85
N THR A 359 11.44 -35.33 9.57
CA THR A 359 12.42 -36.25 8.97
C THR A 359 11.93 -37.68 9.10
N ALA A 360 11.82 -38.42 7.99
CA ALA A 360 11.76 -39.87 8.06
C ALA A 360 13.18 -40.39 8.34
N LYS A 361 13.28 -41.36 9.23
CA LYS A 361 14.59 -41.82 9.71
C LYS A 361 15.41 -42.45 8.56
N GLN A 362 16.55 -41.87 8.22
CA GLN A 362 17.61 -42.59 7.51
C GLN A 362 18.35 -43.46 8.53
N PHE A 363 18.13 -44.78 8.46
CA PHE A 363 19.06 -45.71 9.06
C PHE A 363 20.01 -46.23 7.98
N THR A 364 21.30 -46.00 8.20
CA THR A 364 22.39 -46.81 7.62
C THR A 364 22.32 -48.24 8.10
#